data_AF-A0A317H8Y2-F1
#
_entry.id   AF-A0A317H8Y2-F1
#
_cell.length_a   1.000
_cell.length_b   1.000
_cell.length_c   1.000
_cell.angle_alpha   90.00
_cell.angle_beta   90.00
_cell.angle_gamma   90.00
#
_symmetry.space_group_name_H-M   'P 1'
#
loop_
_entity.id
_entity.type
_entity.pdbx_description
1 polymer ?
#
loop_
_entity_poly.entity_id
_entity_poly.type
_entity_poly.pdbx_seq_one_letter_code
_entity_poly.pdbx_strand_id
1 'polypeptide(L)'
;MECWAAQLGGCSNKQSREHYISEGLWKNPILRVRGFPWLSGEEKDLPLSSLTAKILCTEHNHRLSPLDCEAIKLFKWLDEIWRLQEVRRKLRRTKFWTVKRYTANGNLFERWAAKTAIGLCCAFDKNLRWKQTGEPCDRPPIEILKATYGKTTFPAPMGLYLAVDVGDQHELLDSISIEPLMIDGGLVGAILGFKGVYFPIWFSAAPLNNFSIEIDRKKYGSGGVELMHHLRAWRFTIGGTLSQVLTFNWADIETAP
;
A
#
# COMPACT_ATOMS: atom_id res chain seq x y z
N MET A 1 27.26 1.83 1.02
CA MET A 1 26.21 0.79 0.98
C MET A 1 24.87 1.50 1.05
N GLU A 2 24.02 1.36 0.04
CA GLU A 2 22.71 2.02 0.00
C GLU A 2 21.68 1.11 0.67
N CYS A 3 21.28 1.43 1.90
CA CYS A 3 20.25 0.70 2.63
C CYS A 3 19.42 1.68 3.43
N TRP A 4 18.16 1.88 3.03
CA TRP A 4 17.29 2.84 3.73
C TRP A 4 17.00 2.44 5.19
N ALA A 5 17.16 1.16 5.51
CA ALA A 5 17.06 0.63 6.87
C ALA A 5 18.38 0.69 7.68
N ALA A 6 19.45 1.31 7.16
CA ALA A 6 20.76 1.31 7.82
C ALA A 6 20.75 1.86 9.25
N GLN A 7 19.86 2.80 9.55
CA GLN A 7 19.68 3.38 10.89
C GLN A 7 19.24 2.35 11.95
N LEU A 8 18.73 1.17 11.54
CA LEU A 8 18.39 0.08 12.46
C LEU A 8 19.62 -0.75 12.89
N GLY A 9 20.79 -0.51 12.30
CA GLY A 9 21.99 -1.31 12.50
C GLY A 9 21.91 -2.70 11.87
N GLY A 10 23.00 -3.48 11.96
CA GLY A 10 23.00 -4.88 11.50
C GLY A 10 22.97 -5.09 9.98
N CYS A 11 23.40 -4.10 9.19
CA CYS A 11 23.51 -4.27 7.74
C CYS A 11 24.52 -5.36 7.37
N SER A 12 24.17 -6.21 6.41
CA SER A 12 25.12 -7.12 5.77
C SER A 12 25.99 -6.38 4.75
N ASN A 13 27.18 -6.90 4.47
CA ASN A 13 28.08 -6.37 3.41
C ASN A 13 27.58 -6.58 1.98
N LYS A 14 26.41 -7.22 1.79
CA LYS A 14 25.84 -7.57 0.48
C LYS A 14 24.60 -6.73 0.20
N GLN A 15 24.57 -6.11 -0.97
CA GLN A 15 23.40 -5.40 -1.48
C GLN A 15 22.40 -6.38 -2.10
N SER A 16 21.12 -6.21 -1.81
CA SER A 16 20.05 -6.95 -2.46
C SER A 16 19.70 -6.28 -3.79
N ARG A 17 19.47 -7.09 -4.83
CA ARG A 17 18.78 -6.64 -6.05
C ARG A 17 17.32 -7.05 -5.89
N GLU A 18 16.60 -6.29 -5.08
CA GLU A 18 15.23 -6.62 -4.77
C GLU A 18 14.31 -6.13 -5.89
N HIS A 19 13.35 -6.97 -6.28
CA HIS A 19 12.18 -6.52 -7.01
C HIS A 19 11.24 -5.85 -6.01
N TYR A 20 10.91 -4.57 -6.21
CA TYR A 20 10.11 -3.78 -5.26
C TYR A 20 8.73 -4.37 -4.92
N ILE A 21 8.26 -5.23 -5.82
CA ILE A 21 6.97 -5.89 -5.79
C ILE A 21 7.28 -7.33 -6.20
N SER A 22 7.00 -8.29 -5.32
CA SER A 22 7.32 -9.69 -5.54
C SER A 22 6.69 -10.23 -6.82
N GLU A 23 7.45 -10.99 -7.60
CA GLU A 23 6.97 -11.65 -8.83
C GLU A 23 5.72 -12.50 -8.59
N GLY A 24 5.60 -13.10 -7.39
CA GLY A 24 4.42 -13.88 -7.00
C GLY A 24 3.12 -13.08 -6.90
N LEU A 25 3.19 -11.75 -6.94
CA LEU A 25 2.01 -10.91 -7.05
C LEU A 25 1.37 -11.08 -8.44
N TRP A 26 2.11 -11.35 -9.53
CA TRP A 26 1.51 -11.31 -10.88
C TRP A 26 2.26 -12.00 -12.04
N LYS A 27 1.53 -12.24 -13.14
CA LYS A 27 2.06 -12.88 -14.37
C LYS A 27 2.69 -11.95 -15.43
N ASN A 28 2.29 -10.67 -15.52
CA ASN A 28 2.86 -9.66 -16.47
C ASN A 28 2.46 -8.20 -16.13
N PRO A 29 2.86 -7.56 -15.01
CA PRO A 29 2.28 -6.27 -14.66
C PRO A 29 3.10 -5.09 -15.13
N ILE A 30 2.34 -4.08 -15.46
CA ILE A 30 2.78 -2.71 -15.63
C ILE A 30 2.60 -2.01 -14.27
N LEU A 31 3.66 -1.40 -13.76
CA LEU A 31 3.55 -0.42 -12.68
C LEU A 31 3.29 0.95 -13.31
N ARG A 32 2.16 1.54 -12.94
CA ARG A 32 1.83 2.92 -13.27
C ARG A 32 2.41 3.85 -12.21
N VAL A 33 3.28 4.75 -12.63
CA VAL A 33 3.92 5.73 -11.75
C VAL A 33 3.33 7.10 -12.06
N ARG A 34 2.89 7.80 -11.01
CA ARG A 34 2.27 9.13 -11.12
C ARG A 34 2.64 10.01 -9.92
N GLY A 35 2.42 11.32 -10.04
CA GLY A 35 2.63 12.30 -8.96
C GLY A 35 4.09 12.56 -8.55
N PHE A 36 5.07 11.86 -9.14
CA PHE A 36 6.48 12.18 -8.90
C PHE A 36 6.84 13.53 -9.54
N PRO A 37 7.69 14.35 -8.88
CA PRO A 37 8.04 15.68 -9.40
C PRO A 37 8.58 15.68 -10.82
N TRP A 38 9.39 14.68 -11.18
CA TRP A 38 9.99 14.55 -12.51
C TRP A 38 9.01 14.18 -13.62
N LEU A 39 7.79 13.73 -13.28
CA LEU A 39 6.74 13.41 -14.26
C LEU A 39 5.97 14.65 -14.73
N SER A 40 6.12 15.81 -14.08
CA SER A 40 5.44 17.06 -14.46
C SER A 40 3.91 16.91 -14.66
N GLY A 41 3.27 16.02 -13.89
CA GLY A 41 1.84 15.73 -13.95
C GLY A 41 1.43 14.61 -14.92
N GLU A 42 2.36 14.01 -15.66
CA GLU A 42 2.11 12.85 -16.51
C GLU A 42 2.12 11.53 -15.71
N GLU A 43 1.61 10.46 -16.33
CA GLU A 43 1.69 9.10 -15.81
C GLU A 43 2.60 8.27 -16.70
N LYS A 44 3.38 7.36 -16.10
CA LYS A 44 4.27 6.46 -16.85
C LYS A 44 4.06 5.01 -16.46
N ASP A 45 3.87 4.18 -17.47
CA ASP A 45 3.75 2.73 -17.35
C ASP A 45 5.14 2.09 -17.49
N LEU A 46 5.58 1.37 -16.45
CA LEU A 46 6.89 0.73 -16.38
C LEU A 46 6.75 -0.79 -16.22
N PRO A 47 7.53 -1.59 -16.97
CA PRO A 47 7.53 -3.04 -16.77
C PRO A 47 8.17 -3.36 -15.41
N LEU A 48 7.58 -4.27 -14.63
CA LEU A 48 8.13 -4.69 -13.33
C LEU A 48 9.56 -5.24 -13.38
N SER A 49 9.98 -5.81 -14.50
CA SER A 49 11.38 -6.23 -14.69
C SER A 49 12.37 -5.06 -14.64
N SER A 50 11.91 -3.83 -14.88
CA SER A 50 12.72 -2.61 -14.73
C SER A 50 12.79 -2.10 -13.29
N LEU A 51 12.00 -2.66 -12.39
CA LEU A 51 11.83 -2.23 -10.99
C LEU A 51 12.73 -3.01 -10.04
N THR A 52 14.02 -3.03 -10.35
CA THR A 52 15.06 -3.51 -9.44
C THR A 52 15.93 -2.35 -9.03
N ALA A 53 16.17 -2.17 -7.73
CA ALA A 53 17.32 -1.36 -7.32
C ALA A 53 17.93 -1.79 -6.00
N LYS A 54 19.11 -1.24 -5.78
CA LYS A 54 20.03 -1.57 -4.69
C LYS A 54 19.79 -0.60 -3.53
N ILE A 55 18.65 -0.71 -2.88
CA ILE A 55 18.24 0.20 -1.79
C ILE A 55 18.14 -0.49 -0.42
N LEU A 56 18.40 -1.79 -0.38
CA LEU A 56 18.44 -2.60 0.84
C LEU A 56 19.63 -3.56 0.81
N CYS A 57 20.22 -3.83 1.98
CA CYS A 57 21.15 -4.94 2.13
C CYS A 57 20.39 -6.27 2.20
N THR A 58 21.06 -7.38 1.96
CA THR A 58 20.43 -8.72 1.93
C THR A 58 19.78 -9.09 3.25
N GLU A 59 20.38 -8.69 4.38
CA GLU A 59 19.85 -8.97 5.73
C GLU A 59 18.52 -8.25 5.97
N HIS A 60 18.50 -6.94 5.69
CA HIS A 60 17.32 -6.12 5.88
C HIS A 60 16.19 -6.46 4.92
N ASN A 61 16.50 -6.83 3.68
CA ASN A 61 15.49 -7.34 2.75
C ASN A 61 14.92 -8.69 3.24
N HIS A 62 15.77 -9.64 3.62
CA HIS A 62 15.33 -10.96 4.07
C HIS A 62 14.30 -10.88 5.20
N ARG A 63 14.51 -9.99 6.18
CA ARG A 63 13.58 -9.75 7.30
C ARG A 63 12.20 -9.23 6.86
N LEU A 64 12.11 -8.58 5.71
CA LEU A 64 10.87 -8.03 5.16
C LEU A 64 10.17 -8.98 4.18
N SER A 65 10.82 -10.06 3.74
CA SER A 65 10.24 -11.03 2.80
C SER A 65 8.92 -11.67 3.25
N PRO A 66 8.65 -11.92 4.56
CA PRO A 66 7.36 -12.46 4.98
C PRO A 66 6.17 -11.51 4.71
N LEU A 67 6.43 -10.20 4.61
CA LEU A 67 5.40 -9.20 4.34
C LEU A 67 4.79 -9.38 2.95
N ASP A 68 5.62 -9.79 2.00
CA ASP A 68 5.20 -10.01 0.62
C ASP A 68 4.18 -11.16 0.52
N CYS A 69 4.31 -12.20 1.34
CA CYS A 69 3.34 -13.29 1.39
C CYS A 69 1.95 -12.82 1.78
N GLU A 70 1.84 -11.88 2.73
CA GLU A 70 0.54 -11.32 3.13
C GLU A 70 -0.07 -10.48 2.00
N ALA A 71 0.73 -9.66 1.33
CA ALA A 71 0.25 -8.85 0.21
C ALA A 71 -0.22 -9.72 -0.97
N ILE A 72 0.54 -10.76 -1.33
CA ILE A 72 0.15 -11.74 -2.36
C ILE A 72 -1.19 -12.36 -2.03
N LYS A 73 -1.35 -12.75 -0.77
CA LYS A 73 -2.58 -13.37 -0.28
C LYS A 73 -3.75 -12.39 -0.33
N LEU A 74 -3.55 -11.13 0.08
CA LEU A 74 -4.56 -10.07 -0.01
C LEU A 74 -5.04 -9.83 -1.44
N PHE A 75 -4.12 -9.64 -2.37
CA PHE A 75 -4.48 -9.35 -3.75
C PHE A 75 -5.16 -10.54 -4.43
N LYS A 76 -4.77 -11.78 -4.11
CA LYS A 76 -5.51 -12.98 -4.53
C LYS A 76 -6.96 -12.99 -4.02
N TRP A 77 -7.22 -12.54 -2.79
CA TRP A 77 -8.58 -12.42 -2.30
C TRP A 77 -9.36 -11.32 -3.00
N LEU A 78 -8.74 -10.17 -3.28
CA LEU A 78 -9.39 -9.10 -4.05
C LEU A 78 -9.75 -9.59 -5.46
N ASP A 79 -8.84 -10.29 -6.14
CA ASP A 79 -9.12 -10.92 -7.44
C ASP A 79 -10.32 -11.86 -7.39
N GLU A 80 -10.38 -12.73 -6.37
CA GLU A 80 -11.49 -13.66 -6.21
C GLU A 80 -12.81 -12.93 -5.85
N ILE A 81 -12.75 -11.87 -5.05
CA ILE A 81 -13.91 -11.04 -4.72
C ILE A 81 -14.46 -10.40 -6.00
N TRP A 82 -13.61 -9.81 -6.83
CA TRP A 82 -13.99 -9.21 -8.11
C TRP A 82 -14.54 -10.23 -9.10
N ARG A 83 -13.87 -11.38 -9.25
CA ARG A 83 -14.37 -12.47 -10.08
C ARG A 83 -15.76 -12.94 -9.64
N LEU A 84 -15.98 -13.10 -8.35
CA LEU A 84 -17.28 -13.52 -7.81
C LEU A 84 -18.35 -12.43 -7.95
N GLN A 85 -17.99 -11.16 -7.78
CA GLN A 85 -18.88 -10.02 -8.03
C GLN A 85 -19.40 -10.05 -9.47
N GLU A 86 -18.48 -10.20 -10.43
CA GLU A 86 -18.81 -10.25 -11.85
C GLU A 86 -19.72 -11.44 -12.22
N VAL A 87 -19.38 -12.64 -11.73
CA VAL A 87 -20.22 -13.83 -11.96
C VAL A 87 -21.61 -13.64 -11.36
N ARG A 88 -21.71 -13.19 -10.11
CA ARG A 88 -22.99 -13.07 -9.40
C ARG A 88 -23.87 -11.94 -9.93
N ARG A 89 -23.30 -10.87 -10.49
CA ARG A 89 -24.06 -9.81 -11.18
C ARG A 89 -24.80 -10.33 -12.42
N LYS A 90 -24.25 -11.35 -13.10
CA LYS A 90 -24.86 -12.00 -14.29
C LYS A 90 -25.89 -13.07 -13.94
N LEU A 91 -25.88 -13.58 -12.72
CA LEU A 91 -26.84 -14.59 -12.27
C LEU A 91 -28.20 -13.94 -11.95
N ARG A 92 -29.28 -14.71 -12.12
CA ARG A 92 -30.62 -14.28 -11.71
C ARG A 92 -30.59 -13.88 -10.23
N ARG A 93 -31.13 -12.69 -9.92
CA ARG A 93 -31.20 -12.18 -8.54
C ARG A 93 -31.75 -13.25 -7.60
N THR A 94 -30.91 -13.69 -6.66
CA THR A 94 -31.31 -14.55 -5.56
C THR A 94 -31.68 -13.68 -4.36
N LYS A 95 -32.52 -14.19 -3.45
CA LYS A 95 -32.81 -13.50 -2.18
C LYS A 95 -31.61 -13.51 -1.23
N PHE A 96 -30.69 -14.47 -1.39
CA PHE A 96 -29.53 -14.66 -0.52
C PHE A 96 -28.34 -15.19 -1.33
N TRP A 97 -27.13 -14.79 -0.94
CA TRP A 97 -25.88 -15.37 -1.42
C TRP A 97 -25.23 -16.19 -0.32
N THR A 98 -24.56 -17.29 -0.66
CA THR A 98 -23.58 -17.90 0.26
C THR A 98 -22.44 -16.90 0.46
N VAL A 99 -22.38 -16.30 1.65
CA VAL A 99 -21.39 -15.25 1.95
C VAL A 99 -19.99 -15.87 2.00
N LYS A 100 -19.09 -15.41 1.11
CA LYS A 100 -17.67 -15.79 1.15
C LYS A 100 -16.92 -14.87 2.11
N ARG A 101 -16.01 -15.44 2.90
CA ARG A 101 -15.27 -14.72 3.94
C ARG A 101 -13.78 -14.91 3.74
N TYR A 102 -13.05 -13.81 3.77
CA TYR A 102 -11.60 -13.74 3.60
C TYR A 102 -11.00 -12.99 4.78
N THR A 103 -9.77 -13.31 5.16
CA THR A 103 -9.13 -12.74 6.36
C THR A 103 -7.66 -12.43 6.10
N ALA A 104 -7.31 -11.15 6.08
CA ALA A 104 -5.95 -10.65 5.99
C ALA A 104 -5.38 -10.25 7.36
N ASN A 105 -4.06 -10.29 7.51
CA ASN A 105 -3.36 -9.66 8.63
C ASN A 105 -3.09 -8.19 8.27
N GLY A 106 -3.80 -7.28 8.94
CA GLY A 106 -3.69 -5.84 8.69
C GLY A 106 -2.29 -5.30 9.01
N ASN A 107 -1.67 -5.74 10.10
CA ASN A 107 -0.34 -5.29 10.50
C ASN A 107 0.76 -5.71 9.51
N LEU A 108 0.71 -6.94 9.00
CA LEU A 108 1.66 -7.39 7.98
C LEU A 108 1.44 -6.66 6.66
N PHE A 109 0.19 -6.40 6.26
CA PHE A 109 -0.11 -5.66 5.04
C PHE A 109 0.25 -4.18 5.13
N GLU A 110 0.01 -3.53 6.27
CA GLU A 110 0.44 -2.15 6.53
C GLU A 110 1.96 -2.01 6.44
N ARG A 111 2.71 -2.94 7.04
CA ARG A 111 4.17 -2.97 6.95
C ARG A 111 4.65 -3.23 5.53
N TRP A 112 3.95 -4.09 4.78
CA TRP A 112 4.22 -4.27 3.35
C TRP A 112 4.01 -2.97 2.57
N ALA A 113 2.88 -2.29 2.78
CA ALA A 113 2.60 -1.02 2.12
C ALA A 113 3.67 0.03 2.42
N ALA A 114 4.11 0.12 3.67
CA ALA A 114 5.20 1.01 4.07
C ALA A 114 6.53 0.66 3.39
N LYS A 115 6.93 -0.62 3.41
CA LYS A 115 8.11 -1.12 2.69
C LYS A 115 8.06 -0.73 1.22
N THR A 116 6.95 -1.02 0.54
CA THR A 116 6.79 -0.79 -0.89
C THR A 116 6.81 0.71 -1.22
N ALA A 117 6.13 1.53 -0.44
CA ALA A 117 6.11 2.99 -0.62
C ALA A 117 7.51 3.60 -0.45
N ILE A 118 8.20 3.30 0.67
CA ILE A 118 9.57 3.80 0.92
C ILE A 118 10.49 3.35 -0.19
N GLY A 119 10.43 2.06 -0.55
CA GLY A 119 11.31 1.47 -1.53
C GLY A 119 11.17 2.10 -2.91
N LEU A 120 9.94 2.22 -3.41
CA LEU A 120 9.67 2.82 -4.71
C LEU A 120 9.97 4.33 -4.72
N CYS A 121 9.68 5.07 -3.65
CA CYS A 121 10.07 6.48 -3.57
C CYS A 121 11.59 6.66 -3.68
N CYS A 122 12.35 5.85 -2.93
CA CYS A 122 13.82 5.86 -3.02
C CYS A 122 14.35 5.46 -4.40
N ALA A 123 13.63 4.57 -5.10
CA ALA A 123 13.99 4.10 -6.42
C ALA A 123 13.80 5.16 -7.50
N PHE A 124 12.66 5.85 -7.46
CA PHE A 124 12.21 6.73 -8.54
C PHE A 124 12.74 8.14 -8.42
N ASP A 125 12.94 8.65 -7.22
CA ASP A 125 13.40 10.02 -7.05
C ASP A 125 14.24 10.19 -5.77
N LYS A 126 15.55 10.18 -5.95
CA LYS A 126 16.54 10.40 -4.88
C LYS A 126 16.53 11.83 -4.33
N ASN A 127 15.83 12.77 -4.97
CA ASN A 127 15.72 14.15 -4.50
C ASN A 127 14.55 14.35 -3.54
N LEU A 128 13.67 13.36 -3.40
CA LEU A 128 12.60 13.40 -2.41
C LEU A 128 13.19 13.53 -1.00
N ARG A 129 12.52 14.31 -0.16
CA ARG A 129 12.89 14.54 1.23
C ARG A 129 11.71 14.30 2.13
N TRP A 130 11.95 13.72 3.30
CA TRP A 130 10.92 13.51 4.31
C TRP A 130 10.48 14.84 4.91
N LYS A 131 9.17 15.09 4.97
CA LYS A 131 8.64 16.35 5.53
C LYS A 131 9.00 16.53 7.01
N GLN A 132 9.03 15.44 7.76
CA GLN A 132 9.26 15.46 9.22
C GLN A 132 10.69 15.81 9.59
N THR A 133 11.67 15.32 8.83
CA THR A 133 13.10 15.42 9.17
C THR A 133 13.89 16.28 8.20
N GLY A 134 13.39 16.53 6.99
CA GLY A 134 14.13 17.17 5.89
C GLY A 134 15.21 16.27 5.26
N GLU A 135 15.40 15.06 5.80
CA GLU A 135 16.39 14.10 5.33
C GLU A 135 15.99 13.56 3.94
N PRO A 136 16.97 13.14 3.11
CA PRO A 136 16.71 12.46 1.84
C PRO A 136 15.85 11.20 2.02
N CYS A 137 15.14 10.80 0.97
CA CYS A 137 14.19 9.70 1.02
C CYS A 137 14.81 8.36 1.49
N ASP A 138 16.10 8.14 1.22
CA ASP A 138 16.87 6.96 1.65
C ASP A 138 17.25 6.98 3.14
N ARG A 139 16.81 7.98 3.89
CA ARG A 139 16.90 8.05 5.35
C ARG A 139 15.53 8.29 5.99
N PRO A 140 14.64 7.28 5.99
CA PRO A 140 13.33 7.42 6.60
C PRO A 140 13.42 7.73 8.10
N PRO A 141 12.46 8.49 8.66
CA PRO A 141 12.35 8.71 10.09
C PRO A 141 12.36 7.38 10.87
N ILE A 142 13.07 7.36 12.00
CA ILE A 142 13.38 6.12 12.73
C ILE A 142 12.13 5.42 13.26
N GLU A 143 11.09 6.18 13.60
CA GLU A 143 9.79 5.68 14.03
C GLU A 143 9.08 4.90 12.90
N ILE A 144 9.14 5.39 11.66
CA ILE A 144 8.58 4.71 10.48
C ILE A 144 9.37 3.45 10.18
N LEU A 145 10.71 3.50 10.31
CA LEU A 145 11.57 2.32 10.16
C LEU A 145 11.24 1.24 11.17
N LYS A 146 11.13 1.60 12.47
CA LYS A 146 10.78 0.67 13.54
C LYS A 146 9.42 0.04 13.31
N ALA A 147 8.42 0.82 12.89
CA ALA A 147 7.09 0.32 12.59
C ALA A 147 7.08 -0.63 11.38
N THR A 148 7.78 -0.26 10.30
CA THR A 148 7.90 -1.10 9.08
C THR A 148 8.53 -2.47 9.39
N TYR A 149 9.55 -2.50 10.25
CA TYR A 149 10.19 -3.74 10.71
C TYR A 149 9.45 -4.46 11.85
N GLY A 150 8.30 -3.95 12.28
CA GLY A 150 7.47 -4.56 13.33
C GLY A 150 8.07 -4.48 14.73
N LYS A 151 9.01 -3.56 14.97
CA LYS A 151 9.54 -3.26 16.31
C LYS A 151 8.56 -2.41 17.13
N THR A 152 7.68 -1.69 16.45
CA THR A 152 6.56 -0.91 17.01
C THR A 152 5.37 -1.01 16.05
N THR A 153 4.21 -0.52 16.45
CA THR A 153 3.09 -0.26 15.55
C THR A 153 3.17 1.15 14.96
N PHE A 154 2.43 1.44 13.88
CA PHE A 154 2.24 2.80 13.41
C PHE A 154 1.27 3.52 14.36
N PRO A 155 1.68 4.63 15.01
CA PRO A 155 0.80 5.37 15.90
C PRO A 155 -0.22 6.16 15.08
N ALA A 156 -1.49 6.19 15.48
CA ALA A 156 -2.48 7.05 14.84
C ALA A 156 -2.01 8.53 14.91
N PRO A 157 -2.15 9.32 13.82
CA PRO A 157 -2.87 9.02 12.58
C PRO A 157 -2.01 8.35 11.49
N MET A 158 -0.78 7.94 11.75
CA MET A 158 0.04 7.21 10.79
C MET A 158 -0.55 5.82 10.50
N GLY A 159 -0.10 5.22 9.42
CA GLY A 159 -0.46 3.88 9.02
C GLY A 159 -1.37 3.82 7.80
N LEU A 160 -1.99 2.67 7.62
CA LEU A 160 -2.72 2.31 6.42
C LEU A 160 -4.17 2.81 6.46
N TYR A 161 -4.57 3.42 5.34
CA TYR A 161 -5.93 3.81 5.05
C TYR A 161 -6.46 3.05 3.85
N LEU A 162 -7.78 2.98 3.74
CA LEU A 162 -8.47 2.55 2.54
C LEU A 162 -9.27 3.72 1.95
N ALA A 163 -9.01 4.00 0.67
CA ALA A 163 -9.77 4.95 -0.13
C ALA A 163 -10.73 4.18 -1.04
N VAL A 164 -11.98 4.04 -0.58
CA VAL A 164 -13.05 3.36 -1.32
C VAL A 164 -14.28 4.24 -1.32
N ASP A 165 -14.81 4.50 -2.51
CA ASP A 165 -16.10 5.14 -2.70
C ASP A 165 -17.21 4.08 -2.77
N VAL A 166 -18.26 4.25 -1.96
CA VAL A 166 -19.38 3.30 -1.90
C VAL A 166 -20.26 3.51 -3.14
N GLY A 167 -20.08 2.65 -4.14
CA GLY A 167 -20.91 2.65 -5.36
C GLY A 167 -20.10 2.64 -6.66
N ASP A 168 -18.78 2.71 -6.59
CA ASP A 168 -17.95 2.73 -7.78
C ASP A 168 -17.99 1.42 -8.57
N GLN A 169 -18.10 1.57 -9.89
CA GLN A 169 -17.70 0.53 -10.83
C GLN A 169 -16.24 0.76 -11.16
N HIS A 170 -15.36 0.01 -10.50
CA HIS A 170 -13.94 0.05 -10.82
C HIS A 170 -13.72 -0.64 -12.17
N GLU A 171 -13.15 0.08 -13.13
CA GLU A 171 -12.48 -0.57 -14.26
C GLU A 171 -11.31 -1.37 -13.68
N LEU A 172 -11.40 -2.69 -13.81
CA LEU A 172 -10.35 -3.61 -13.37
C LEU A 172 -9.18 -3.54 -14.35
N LEU A 173 -8.39 -2.48 -14.26
CA LEU A 173 -7.09 -2.45 -14.90
C LEU A 173 -6.15 -3.39 -14.13
N ASP A 174 -5.50 -4.33 -14.82
CA ASP A 174 -4.41 -5.16 -14.28
C ASP A 174 -3.13 -4.33 -14.13
N SER A 175 -3.21 -3.21 -13.39
CA SER A 175 -2.08 -2.36 -13.06
C SER A 175 -1.99 -2.15 -11.55
N ILE A 176 -0.75 -2.01 -11.09
CA ILE A 176 -0.44 -1.44 -9.79
C ILE A 176 -0.12 0.02 -10.05
N SER A 177 -0.54 0.92 -9.18
CA SER A 177 -0.07 2.30 -9.21
C SER A 177 0.64 2.70 -7.94
N ILE A 178 1.59 3.62 -8.08
CA ILE A 178 2.17 4.34 -6.96
C ILE A 178 2.16 5.85 -7.22
N GLU A 179 1.83 6.58 -6.17
CA GLU A 179 1.86 8.04 -6.13
C GLU A 179 2.44 8.52 -4.78
N PRO A 180 3.51 9.32 -4.74
CA PRO A 180 4.01 9.87 -3.49
C PRO A 180 3.05 10.95 -2.97
N LEU A 181 2.76 10.93 -1.67
CA LEU A 181 2.01 11.99 -1.01
C LEU A 181 2.99 13.01 -0.46
N MET A 182 2.80 14.28 -0.83
CA MET A 182 3.69 15.39 -0.49
C MET A 182 2.92 16.53 0.15
N ILE A 183 3.48 17.16 1.19
CA ILE A 183 2.99 18.42 1.80
C ILE A 183 4.13 19.44 1.78
N ASP A 184 3.89 20.60 1.18
CA ASP A 184 4.88 21.66 0.93
C ASP A 184 6.20 21.10 0.37
N GLY A 185 6.11 20.15 -0.57
CA GLY A 185 7.29 19.52 -1.19
C GLY A 185 8.02 18.49 -0.33
N GLY A 186 7.53 18.14 0.87
CA GLY A 186 8.07 17.06 1.70
C GLY A 186 7.20 15.80 1.67
N LEU A 187 7.84 14.62 1.59
CA LEU A 187 7.20 13.31 1.61
C LEU A 187 6.53 13.02 2.94
N VAL A 188 5.26 12.62 2.87
CA VAL A 188 4.40 12.31 4.01
C VAL A 188 3.66 10.97 3.88
N GLY A 189 3.81 10.27 2.76
CA GLY A 189 3.12 9.02 2.49
C GLY A 189 3.22 8.59 1.05
N ALA A 190 2.43 7.60 0.67
CA ALA A 190 2.18 7.25 -0.72
C ALA A 190 0.78 6.63 -0.87
N ILE A 191 0.27 6.63 -2.09
CA ILE A 191 -0.95 5.92 -2.48
C ILE A 191 -0.52 4.70 -3.29
N LEU A 192 -0.89 3.52 -2.82
CA LEU A 192 -0.74 2.28 -3.57
C LEU A 192 -2.08 1.90 -4.19
N GLY A 193 -2.16 1.91 -5.51
CA GLY A 193 -3.35 1.49 -6.24
C GLY A 193 -3.24 0.05 -6.72
N PHE A 194 -4.35 -0.67 -6.63
CA PHE A 194 -4.47 -2.04 -7.12
C PHE A 194 -5.90 -2.30 -7.61
N LYS A 195 -6.08 -2.50 -8.92
CA LYS A 195 -7.40 -2.80 -9.55
C LYS A 195 -8.52 -1.84 -9.10
N GLY A 196 -8.21 -0.55 -9.06
CA GLY A 196 -9.13 0.51 -8.62
C GLY A 196 -9.33 0.61 -7.11
N VAL A 197 -8.66 -0.22 -6.32
CA VAL A 197 -8.61 -0.10 -4.86
C VAL A 197 -7.36 0.68 -4.47
N TYR A 198 -7.53 1.70 -3.63
CA TYR A 198 -6.44 2.58 -3.23
C TYR A 198 -6.15 2.46 -1.75
N PHE A 199 -4.87 2.26 -1.44
CA PHE A 199 -4.34 2.10 -0.10
C PHE A 199 -3.33 3.22 0.20
N PRO A 200 -3.79 4.39 0.70
CA PRO A 200 -2.88 5.39 1.22
C PRO A 200 -2.14 4.84 2.45
N ILE A 201 -0.82 4.88 2.43
CA ILE A 201 0.03 4.69 3.61
C ILE A 201 0.52 6.07 4.06
N TRP A 202 0.13 6.45 5.27
CA TRP A 202 0.40 7.78 5.83
C TRP A 202 1.51 7.72 6.86
N PHE A 203 2.48 8.61 6.73
CA PHE A 203 3.65 8.67 7.61
C PHE A 203 3.68 9.89 8.51
N SER A 204 2.77 10.86 8.32
CA SER A 204 2.75 12.09 9.12
C SER A 204 1.94 11.95 10.41
N ALA A 205 2.35 12.66 11.45
CA ALA A 205 1.59 12.80 12.69
C ALA A 205 0.40 13.76 12.55
N ALA A 206 0.34 14.55 11.48
CA ALA A 206 -0.83 15.37 11.16
C ALA A 206 -1.99 14.47 10.69
N PRO A 207 -3.23 14.68 11.16
CA PRO A 207 -4.37 13.87 10.73
C PRO A 207 -4.58 13.92 9.22
N LEU A 208 -4.64 12.76 8.56
CA LEU A 208 -4.81 12.68 7.10
C LEU A 208 -6.11 13.35 6.63
N ASN A 209 -7.17 13.27 7.43
CA ASN A 209 -8.46 13.90 7.12
C ASN A 209 -8.43 15.44 7.10
N ASN A 210 -7.34 16.06 7.56
CA ASN A 210 -7.14 17.50 7.40
C ASN A 210 -6.66 17.87 5.99
N PHE A 211 -6.30 16.88 5.18
CA PHE A 211 -5.81 17.04 3.82
C PHE A 211 -6.83 16.50 2.82
N SER A 212 -6.90 17.13 1.65
CA SER A 212 -7.62 16.58 0.50
C SER A 212 -6.60 15.85 -0.37
N ILE A 213 -6.74 14.53 -0.49
CA ILE A 213 -5.97 13.75 -1.47
C ILE A 213 -6.84 13.48 -2.68
N GLU A 214 -6.29 13.65 -3.88
CA GLU A 214 -6.99 13.35 -5.12
C GLU A 214 -6.54 11.99 -5.63
N ILE A 215 -7.49 11.10 -5.90
CA ILE A 215 -7.24 9.76 -6.41
C ILE A 215 -8.24 9.55 -7.54
N ASP A 216 -7.75 9.33 -8.75
CA ASP A 216 -8.59 9.15 -9.95
C ASP A 216 -9.67 10.24 -10.09
N ARG A 217 -9.28 11.51 -9.93
CA ARG A 217 -10.17 12.68 -10.03
C ARG A 217 -11.25 12.76 -8.94
N LYS A 218 -11.16 11.91 -7.91
CA LYS A 218 -12.01 11.97 -6.72
C LYS A 218 -11.21 12.50 -5.54
N LYS A 219 -11.85 13.34 -4.74
CA LYS A 219 -11.27 13.86 -3.50
C LYS A 219 -11.62 12.94 -2.34
N TYR A 220 -10.60 12.61 -1.55
CA TYR A 220 -10.72 11.88 -0.30
C TYR A 220 -10.15 12.71 0.86
N GLY A 221 -10.64 12.49 2.07
CA GLY A 221 -10.26 13.26 3.25
C GLY A 221 -11.08 14.56 3.37
N SER A 222 -10.40 15.70 3.57
CA SER A 222 -11.05 16.99 3.82
C SER A 222 -11.96 17.39 2.67
N GLY A 223 -13.28 17.46 2.93
CA GLY A 223 -14.29 17.81 1.93
C GLY A 223 -14.52 16.77 0.83
N GLY A 224 -14.05 15.53 1.04
CA GLY A 224 -14.17 14.42 0.10
C GLY A 224 -14.78 13.16 0.72
N VAL A 225 -14.55 12.02 0.06
CA VAL A 225 -14.91 10.68 0.58
C VAL A 225 -14.04 10.36 1.81
N GLU A 226 -14.66 9.80 2.85
CA GLU A 226 -13.96 9.44 4.08
C GLU A 226 -12.90 8.36 3.83
N LEU A 227 -11.72 8.56 4.44
CA LEU A 227 -10.65 7.57 4.44
C LEU A 227 -10.77 6.68 5.67
N MET A 228 -10.78 5.36 5.46
CA MET A 228 -10.95 4.40 6.54
C MET A 228 -9.58 3.98 7.09
N HIS A 229 -9.17 4.57 8.22
CA HIS A 229 -7.98 4.13 8.96
C HIS A 229 -8.21 2.73 9.54
N HIS A 230 -7.25 1.82 9.35
CA HIS A 230 -7.28 0.46 9.91
C HIS A 230 -8.63 -0.25 9.76
N LEU A 231 -9.17 -0.25 8.52
CA LEU A 231 -10.46 -0.86 8.22
C LEU A 231 -10.52 -2.29 8.78
N ARG A 232 -11.52 -2.59 9.62
CA ARG A 232 -11.69 -3.93 10.20
C ARG A 232 -12.36 -4.92 9.26
N ALA A 233 -13.34 -4.46 8.48
CA ALA A 233 -14.07 -5.31 7.57
C ALA A 233 -14.60 -4.53 6.36
N TRP A 234 -14.34 -5.05 5.17
CA TRP A 234 -14.92 -4.57 3.92
C TRP A 234 -16.03 -5.52 3.47
N ARG A 235 -17.25 -5.01 3.38
CA ARG A 235 -18.44 -5.75 2.98
C ARG A 235 -18.80 -5.45 1.53
N PHE A 236 -18.95 -6.50 0.74
CA PHE A 236 -19.32 -6.41 -0.67
C PHE A 236 -20.75 -6.91 -0.85
N THR A 237 -21.60 -6.11 -1.49
CA THR A 237 -23.01 -6.43 -1.71
C THR A 237 -23.32 -6.52 -3.20
N ILE A 238 -24.33 -7.30 -3.57
CA ILE A 238 -24.83 -7.42 -4.94
C ILE A 238 -26.34 -7.26 -4.90
N GLY A 239 -26.84 -6.20 -5.53
CA GLY A 239 -28.27 -5.86 -5.48
C GLY A 239 -28.80 -5.66 -4.07
N GLY A 240 -27.96 -5.13 -3.16
CA GLY A 240 -28.28 -4.92 -1.74
C GLY A 240 -28.06 -6.14 -0.83
N THR A 241 -27.76 -7.32 -1.38
CA THR A 241 -27.54 -8.54 -0.59
C THR A 241 -26.06 -8.76 -0.32
N LEU A 242 -25.68 -9.02 0.93
CA LEU A 242 -24.30 -9.33 1.31
C LEU A 242 -23.79 -10.57 0.55
N SER A 243 -22.61 -10.44 -0.05
CA SER A 243 -22.06 -11.43 -0.96
C SER A 243 -20.66 -11.90 -0.53
N GLN A 244 -19.79 -10.96 -0.13
CA GLN A 244 -18.46 -11.26 0.38
C GLN A 244 -18.11 -10.34 1.57
N VAL A 245 -17.20 -10.81 2.42
CA VAL A 245 -16.58 -10.02 3.49
C VAL A 245 -15.08 -10.28 3.49
N LEU A 246 -14.30 -9.21 3.49
CA LEU A 246 -12.86 -9.25 3.74
C LEU A 246 -12.59 -8.60 5.10
N THR A 247 -12.03 -9.36 6.03
CA THR A 247 -11.68 -8.88 7.38
C THR A 247 -10.18 -8.64 7.46
N PHE A 248 -9.78 -7.57 8.13
CA PHE A 248 -8.38 -7.32 8.48
C PHE A 248 -8.20 -7.51 10.00
N ASN A 249 -7.29 -8.41 10.36
CA ASN A 249 -6.91 -8.66 11.73
C ASN A 249 -5.77 -7.71 12.11
N TRP A 250 -6.05 -6.80 13.03
CA TRP A 250 -5.11 -5.80 13.55
C TRP A 250 -4.56 -6.16 14.93
N ALA A 251 -4.57 -7.45 15.31
CA ALA A 251 -4.15 -7.90 16.63
C ALA A 251 -2.79 -7.32 17.00
N ASP A 252 -2.69 -6.74 18.20
CA ASP A 252 -1.49 -6.04 18.66
C ASP A 252 -0.26 -6.93 18.51
N ILE A 253 0.87 -6.31 18.14
CA ILE A 253 2.15 -7.00 18.15
C ILE A 253 2.40 -7.35 19.61
N GLU A 254 2.21 -8.62 19.99
CA GLU A 254 2.81 -9.14 21.21
C GLU A 254 4.31 -8.88 21.07
N THR A 255 4.80 -7.89 21.80
CA THR A 255 6.23 -7.61 21.90
C THR A 255 6.85 -8.88 22.48
N ALA A 256 7.47 -9.70 21.63
CA ALA A 256 8.32 -10.78 22.10
C ALA A 256 9.38 -10.16 23.03
N PRO A 257 9.57 -10.70 24.25
CA PRO A 257 10.50 -10.16 25.24
C PRO A 257 11.95 -10.15 24.76
#